data_AF-A0AAU8GDG8-F1
#
_entry.id   AF-A0AAU8GDG8-F1
#
_cell.length_a   1.000
_cell.length_b   1.000
_cell.length_c   1.000
_cell.angle_alpha   90.00
_cell.angle_beta   90.00
_cell.angle_gamma   90.00
#
_symmetry.space_group_name_H-M   'P 1'
#
loop_
_entity.id
_entity.type
_entity.pdbx_description
1 polymer ?
#
loop_
_entity_poly.entity_id
_entity_poly.type
_entity_poly.pdbx_seq_one_letter_code
_entity_poly.pdbx_strand_id
1 'polypeptide(L)'
;MAMERLFIALAALFGGIVAAALGWLESKEAFDLRKFGGSIVRSLIAGVVLALGSSLAGPVDIAALFYAFLGGAGVDVIGNRLSGNFGNGSFPVTQKPPEDVEEI
;
A
#
# COMPACT_ATOMS: atom_id res chain seq x y z
N MET A 1 19.33 -10.44 -16.20
CA MET A 1 19.52 -9.82 -14.87
C MET A 1 18.77 -8.49 -14.70
N ALA A 2 19.12 -7.39 -15.41
CA ALA A 2 18.45 -6.09 -15.20
C ALA A 2 16.98 -6.07 -15.67
N MET A 3 16.71 -6.70 -16.82
CA MET A 3 15.38 -6.76 -17.42
C MET A 3 14.39 -7.61 -16.61
N GLU A 4 14.87 -8.74 -16.07
CA GLU A 4 14.14 -9.58 -15.12
C GLU A 4 13.66 -8.81 -13.87
N ARG A 5 14.56 -8.02 -13.28
CA ARG A 5 14.26 -7.17 -12.12
C ARG A 5 13.23 -6.11 -12.45
N LEU A 6 13.32 -5.52 -13.64
CA LEU A 6 12.32 -4.59 -14.13
C LEU A 6 10.94 -5.26 -14.24
N PHE A 7 10.86 -6.47 -14.79
CA PHE A 7 9.58 -7.19 -14.87
C PHE A 7 9.00 -7.52 -13.50
N ILE A 8 9.82 -7.90 -12.52
CA ILE A 8 9.39 -8.11 -11.14
C ILE A 8 8.87 -6.80 -10.52
N ALA A 9 9.59 -5.69 -10.69
CA ALA A 9 9.16 -4.39 -10.20
C ALA A 9 7.83 -3.96 -10.82
N LEU A 10 7.68 -4.15 -12.14
CA LEU A 10 6.45 -3.83 -12.86
C LEU A 10 5.28 -4.73 -12.43
N ALA A 11 5.52 -6.03 -12.24
CA ALA A 11 4.50 -6.96 -11.77
C ALA A 11 3.98 -6.56 -10.38
N ALA A 12 4.88 -6.25 -9.46
CA ALA A 12 4.53 -5.76 -8.13
C ALA A 12 3.79 -4.41 -8.16
N LEU A 13 4.29 -3.46 -8.96
CA LEU A 13 3.61 -2.18 -9.15
C LEU A 13 2.18 -2.38 -9.66
N PHE A 14 2.02 -3.25 -10.67
CA PHE A 14 0.71 -3.55 -11.25
C PHE A 14 -0.23 -4.21 -10.24
N GLY A 15 0.26 -5.14 -9.43
CA GLY A 15 -0.52 -5.78 -8.36
C GLY A 15 -1.05 -4.80 -7.34
N GLY A 16 -0.22 -3.86 -6.90
CA GLY A 16 -0.66 -2.83 -5.97
C GLY A 16 -1.61 -1.80 -6.59
N ILE A 17 -1.45 -1.44 -7.87
CA ILE A 17 -2.42 -0.61 -8.59
C ILE A 17 -3.78 -1.31 -8.72
N VAL A 18 -3.79 -2.61 -9.06
CA VAL A 18 -5.02 -3.39 -9.14
C VAL A 18 -5.70 -3.46 -7.76
N ALA A 19 -4.94 -3.71 -6.70
CA ALA A 19 -5.48 -3.72 -5.33
C ALA A 19 -6.08 -2.36 -4.93
N ALA A 20 -5.40 -1.27 -5.26
CA ALA A 20 -5.89 0.09 -5.01
C ALA A 20 -7.19 0.39 -5.77
N ALA A 21 -7.25 -0.01 -7.05
CA ALA A 21 -8.44 0.17 -7.88
C ALA A 21 -9.62 -0.65 -7.34
N LEU A 22 -9.39 -1.91 -6.96
CA LEU A 22 -10.42 -2.75 -6.35
C LEU A 22 -10.91 -2.17 -5.01
N GLY A 23 -9.98 -1.73 -4.15
CA GLY A 23 -10.34 -1.12 -2.87
C GLY A 23 -11.13 0.18 -3.02
N TRP A 24 -10.83 1.00 -4.03
CA TRP A 24 -11.63 2.18 -4.36
C TRP A 24 -13.03 1.82 -4.89
N LEU A 25 -13.13 0.83 -5.78
CA LEU A 25 -14.44 0.37 -6.28
C LEU A 25 -15.32 -0.20 -5.15
N GLU A 26 -14.71 -0.89 -4.19
CA GLU A 26 -15.40 -1.43 -3.02
C GLU A 26 -15.88 -0.33 -2.05
N SER A 27 -15.12 0.77 -1.91
CA SER A 27 -15.47 1.85 -0.97
C SER A 27 -16.68 2.69 -1.40
N LYS A 28 -17.02 2.70 -2.70
CA LYS A 28 -18.08 3.54 -3.29
C LYS A 28 -17.88 5.05 -3.04
N GLU A 29 -16.66 5.47 -2.69
CA GLU A 29 -16.31 6.88 -2.52
C GLU A 29 -15.98 7.54 -3.88
N ALA A 30 -16.08 8.87 -3.93
CA ALA A 30 -15.52 9.63 -5.04
C ALA A 30 -14.01 9.37 -5.17
N PHE A 31 -13.51 9.31 -6.40
CA PHE A 31 -12.10 9.06 -6.64
C PHE A 31 -11.23 10.20 -6.06
N ASP A 32 -10.31 9.84 -5.16
CA ASP A 32 -9.34 10.74 -4.57
C ASP A 32 -7.93 10.37 -5.05
N LEU A 33 -7.35 11.25 -5.87
CA LEU A 33 -6.02 11.05 -6.43
C LEU A 33 -4.91 11.00 -5.37
N ARG A 34 -5.07 11.67 -4.21
CA ARG A 34 -4.07 11.65 -3.13
C ARG A 34 -4.07 10.29 -2.43
N LYS A 35 -5.27 9.78 -2.10
CA LYS A 35 -5.41 8.43 -1.51
C LYS A 35 -4.88 7.36 -2.46
N PHE A 36 -5.28 7.43 -3.73
CA PHE A 36 -4.83 6.51 -4.77
C PHE A 36 -3.32 6.62 -5.05
N GLY A 37 -2.79 7.85 -5.07
CA GLY A 37 -1.36 8.11 -5.24
C GLY A 37 -0.51 7.51 -4.12
N GLY A 38 -1.02 7.51 -2.88
CA GLY A 38 -0.39 6.80 -1.77
C GLY A 38 -0.22 5.30 -2.05
N SER A 39 -1.22 4.66 -2.66
CA SER A 39 -1.12 3.27 -3.09
C SER A 39 -0.08 3.05 -4.18
N ILE A 40 -0.01 3.92 -5.18
CA ILE A 40 1.02 3.84 -6.24
C ILE A 40 2.43 3.87 -5.63
N VAL A 41 2.68 4.80 -4.70
CA VAL A 41 4.00 4.93 -4.05
C VAL A 41 4.35 3.68 -3.25
N ARG A 42 3.43 3.13 -2.46
CA ARG A 42 3.66 1.87 -1.71
C ARG A 42 3.95 0.70 -2.63
N SER A 43 3.22 0.60 -3.73
CA SER A 43 3.39 -0.45 -4.74
C SER A 43 4.74 -0.33 -5.46
N LEU A 44 5.19 0.89 -5.72
CA LEU A 44 6.51 1.16 -6.28
C LEU A 44 7.62 0.74 -5.31
N ILE A 45 7.48 1.07 -4.02
CA ILE A 45 8.42 0.63 -2.97
C ILE A 45 8.46 -0.90 -2.92
N ALA A 46 7.31 -1.57 -2.91
CA ALA A 46 7.23 -3.03 -2.95
C ALA A 46 7.96 -3.60 -4.17
N GLY A 47 7.76 -3.01 -5.35
CA GLY A 47 8.43 -3.41 -6.58
C GLY A 47 9.94 -3.25 -6.52
N VAL A 48 10.46 -2.15 -5.95
CA VAL A 48 11.90 -1.97 -5.73
C VAL A 48 12.45 -3.04 -4.79
N VAL A 49 11.79 -3.27 -3.65
CA VAL A 49 12.22 -4.26 -2.64
C VAL A 49 12.24 -5.67 -3.24
N LEU A 50 11.18 -6.07 -3.94
CA LEU A 50 11.08 -7.39 -4.57
C LEU A 50 12.08 -7.56 -5.71
N ALA A 51 12.28 -6.53 -6.53
CA ALA A 51 13.28 -6.55 -7.59
C ALA A 51 14.72 -6.69 -7.04
N LEU A 52 15.04 -6.01 -5.94
CA LEU A 52 16.34 -6.16 -5.27
C LEU A 52 16.48 -7.57 -4.67
N GLY A 53 15.45 -8.06 -3.98
CA GLY A 53 15.43 -9.39 -3.37
C GLY A 53 15.50 -10.55 -4.38
N SER A 54 14.97 -10.35 -5.59
CA SER A 54 14.97 -11.37 -6.65
C SER A 54 16.38 -11.84 -7.06
N SER A 55 17.40 -11.00 -6.83
CA SER A 55 18.80 -11.38 -7.07
C SER A 55 19.26 -12.58 -6.25
N LEU A 56 18.58 -12.88 -5.14
CA LEU A 56 18.84 -14.01 -4.25
C LEU A 56 17.94 -15.22 -4.54
N ALA A 57 16.87 -15.04 -5.31
CA ALA A 57 15.76 -16.00 -5.42
C ALA A 57 15.88 -16.96 -6.63
N GLY A 58 16.78 -16.70 -7.57
CA GLY A 58 16.98 -17.54 -8.76
C GLY A 58 16.31 -17.00 -10.03
N PRO A 59 15.99 -17.86 -11.03
CA PRO A 59 15.45 -17.45 -12.32
C PRO A 59 14.08 -16.79 -12.22
N VAL A 60 13.80 -15.84 -13.12
CA VAL A 60 12.47 -15.22 -13.23
C VAL A 60 11.60 -16.04 -14.17
N ASP A 61 10.63 -16.72 -13.58
CA ASP A 61 9.57 -17.43 -14.29
C ASP A 61 8.21 -16.78 -14.03
N ILE A 62 7.15 -17.38 -14.60
CA ILE A 62 5.78 -16.89 -14.45
C ILE A 62 5.36 -16.89 -12.97
N ALA A 63 5.81 -17.87 -12.18
CA ALA A 63 5.49 -17.94 -10.76
C ALA A 63 6.12 -16.78 -9.99
N ALA A 64 7.39 -16.45 -10.26
CA ALA A 64 8.07 -15.30 -9.67
C ALA A 64 7.34 -13.98 -9.97
N LEU A 65 6.87 -13.79 -11.20
CA LEU A 65 6.08 -12.61 -11.58
C LEU A 65 4.73 -12.57 -10.86
N PHE A 66 4.07 -13.72 -10.73
CA PHE A 66 2.81 -13.82 -9.99
C PHE A 66 3.00 -13.51 -8.49
N TYR A 67 4.04 -14.03 -7.87
CA TYR A 67 4.36 -13.69 -6.48
C TYR A 67 4.74 -12.23 -6.31
N ALA A 68 5.45 -11.64 -7.27
CA ALA A 68 5.74 -10.21 -7.24
C ALA A 68 4.46 -9.38 -7.29
N PHE A 69 3.54 -9.73 -8.19
CA PHE A 69 2.20 -9.13 -8.28
C PHE A 69 1.43 -9.24 -6.96
N LEU A 70 1.34 -10.44 -6.38
CA LEU A 70 0.68 -10.64 -5.09
C LEU A 70 1.36 -9.87 -3.96
N GLY A 71 2.70 -9.80 -3.97
CA GLY A 71 3.48 -9.03 -3.01
C GLY A 71 3.17 -7.54 -3.06
N GLY A 72 3.12 -6.96 -4.26
CA GLY A 72 2.72 -5.56 -4.44
C GLY A 72 1.28 -5.28 -4.00
N ALA A 73 0.34 -6.16 -4.38
CA ALA A 73 -1.06 -6.10 -3.94
C ALA A 73 -1.17 -6.16 -2.41
N GLY A 74 -0.48 -7.11 -1.78
CA GLY A 74 -0.48 -7.31 -0.33
C GLY A 74 0.11 -6.12 0.42
N VAL A 75 1.25 -5.59 -0.04
CA VAL A 75 1.87 -4.38 0.56
C VAL A 75 0.92 -3.19 0.50
N ASP A 76 0.22 -2.99 -0.62
CA ASP A 76 -0.75 -1.90 -0.68
C ASP A 76 -1.93 -2.11 0.25
N VAL A 77 -2.55 -3.30 0.26
CA VAL A 77 -3.69 -3.60 1.16
C VAL A 77 -3.32 -3.36 2.62
N ILE A 78 -2.14 -3.84 3.04
CA ILE A 78 -1.65 -3.62 4.42
C ILE A 78 -1.40 -2.13 4.66
N GLY A 79 -0.66 -1.47 3.76
CA GLY A 79 -0.32 -0.06 3.91
C GLY A 79 -1.53 0.87 3.88
N ASN A 80 -2.55 0.54 3.11
CA ASN A 80 -3.81 1.28 3.05
C ASN A 80 -4.62 1.11 4.34
N ARG A 81 -4.67 -0.10 4.90
CA ARG A 81 -5.28 -0.34 6.23
C ARG A 81 -4.58 0.44 7.33
N LEU A 82 -3.25 0.45 7.33
CA LEU A 82 -2.47 1.24 8.28
C LEU A 82 -2.79 2.74 8.10
N SER A 83 -2.72 3.25 6.87
CA SER A 83 -3.03 4.66 6.57
C SER A 83 -4.45 5.07 7.00
N GLY A 84 -5.44 4.18 6.83
CA GLY A 84 -6.81 4.41 7.30
C GLY A 84 -6.89 4.52 8.82
N ASN A 85 -6.20 3.63 9.54
CA ASN A 85 -6.19 3.64 11.01
C ASN A 85 -5.46 4.86 11.60
N PHE A 86 -4.38 5.33 10.98
CA PHE A 86 -3.66 6.53 11.42
C PHE A 86 -4.30 7.85 10.94
N GLY A 87 -5.01 7.83 9.80
CA GLY A 87 -5.59 9.02 9.18
C GLY A 87 -6.96 9.44 9.70
N ASN A 88 -7.68 8.57 10.42
CA ASN A 88 -9.05 8.84 10.90
C ASN A 88 -9.12 9.37 12.35
N GLY A 89 -8.03 9.95 12.88
CA GLY A 89 -8.00 10.62 14.19
C GLY A 89 -8.30 9.73 15.41
N SER A 90 -8.38 8.41 15.23
CA SER A 90 -8.76 7.45 16.29
C SER A 90 -7.53 6.81 16.94
N PHE A 91 -6.45 7.57 17.11
CA PHE A 91 -5.56 7.28 18.23
C PHE A 91 -6.40 7.59 19.48
N PRO A 92 -6.57 6.67 20.44
CA PRO A 92 -7.14 7.02 21.73
C PRO A 92 -6.13 7.89 22.48
N VAL A 93 -5.94 9.13 22.03
CA VAL A 93 -5.50 10.18 22.92
C VAL A 93 -6.72 10.42 23.80
N THR A 94 -6.68 9.92 25.03
CA THR A 94 -7.64 10.24 26.07
C THR A 94 -7.91 11.74 26.01
N GLN A 95 -9.06 12.12 25.45
CA GLN A 95 -9.51 13.50 25.52
C GLN A 95 -9.85 13.71 26.99
N LYS A 96 -8.93 14.36 27.73
CA LYS A 96 -9.23 14.83 29.07
C LYS A 96 -10.50 15.69 28.94
N PRO A 97 -11.58 15.40 29.67
CA PRO A 97 -12.77 16.22 29.60
C PRO A 97 -12.39 17.66 29.97
N PRO A 98 -13.01 18.68 29.36
CA PRO A 98 -12.79 20.06 29.75
C PRO A 98 -13.16 20.19 31.23
N GLU A 99 -12.21 20.66 32.05
CA GLU A 99 -12.48 21.09 33.43
C GLU A 99 -13.53 22.19 33.35
N ASP A 100 -14.64 21.96 34.05
CA ASP A 100 -15.78 22.85 34.09
C ASP A 100 -15.32 24.28 34.40
N VAL A 101 -15.84 25.22 33.63
CA VAL A 101 -15.72 26.65 33.87
C VAL A 101 -16.53 26.93 35.15
N GLU A 102 -15.86 27.05 36.29
CA GLU A 102 -16.47 27.71 37.45
C GLU A 102 -16.51 29.22 37.17
N GLU A 103 -17.72 29.70 36.87
CA GLU A 103 -18.10 31.10 37.02
C GLU A 103 -17.82 31.56 38.46
N ILE A 104 -17.03 32.63 38.61
CA ILE A 104 -17.10 33.55 39.75
C ILE A 104 -16.96 34.99 39.25
#